data_AF-A0A7C2LU16-F1
#
_entry.id   AF-A0A7C2LU16-F1
#
_cell.length_a   1.000
_cell.length_b   1.000
_cell.length_c   1.000
_cell.angle_alpha   90.00
_cell.angle_beta   90.00
_cell.angle_gamma   90.00
#
_symmetry.space_group_name_H-M   'P 1'
#
loop_
_entity.id
_entity.type
_entity.pdbx_description
1 polymer ?
#
loop_
_entity_poly.entity_id
_entity_poly.type
_entity_poly.pdbx_seq_one_letter_code
_entity_poly.pdbx_strand_id
1 'polypeptide(L)'
;MKIGYPCINRTLRCTAGGTFRLASYTNERFIKKTAANLDCLERMLRWNAAHGVYLFRIGSGLVPFASHPAVRVPWREVFRERFAALGGIIRDLGI
;
A
#
# COMPACT_ATOMS: atom_id res chain seq x y z
N MET A 1 17.13 -3.28 -18.88
CA MET A 1 15.71 -3.70 -18.86
C MET A 1 15.29 -3.90 -17.42
N LYS A 2 14.17 -3.31 -16.95
CA LYS A 2 13.66 -3.52 -15.58
C LYS A 2 12.55 -4.58 -15.62
N ILE A 3 12.49 -5.44 -14.60
CA ILE A 3 11.44 -6.44 -14.43
C ILE A 3 10.51 -6.05 -13.28
N GLY A 4 9.26 -6.50 -13.35
CA GLY A 4 8.26 -6.17 -12.34
C GLY A 4 7.12 -7.16 -12.24
N TYR A 5 6.35 -7.02 -11.17
CA TYR A 5 5.13 -7.79 -10.95
C TYR A 5 4.01 -6.90 -10.37
N PRO A 6 2.73 -7.32 -10.49
CA PRO A 6 1.63 -6.53 -9.99
C PRO A 6 1.15 -6.94 -8.60
N CYS A 7 0.80 -5.94 -7.79
CA CYS A 7 -0.07 -5.97 -6.61
C CYS A 7 0.42 -6.76 -5.38
N ILE A 8 0.86 -8.01 -5.53
CA ILE A 8 1.07 -8.94 -4.41
C ILE A 8 2.42 -9.65 -4.51
N ASN A 9 3.09 -9.81 -3.38
CA ASN A 9 4.26 -10.66 -3.23
C ASN A 9 3.84 -11.93 -2.49
N ARG A 10 3.95 -13.10 -3.13
CA ARG A 10 3.52 -14.39 -2.55
C ARG A 10 4.52 -14.98 -1.55
N THR A 11 5.74 -14.43 -1.49
CA THR A 11 6.79 -14.83 -0.54
C THR A 11 6.59 -14.17 0.82
N LEU A 12 6.14 -12.92 0.84
CA LEU A 12 5.90 -12.17 2.07
C LEU A 12 4.58 -12.56 2.73
N ARG A 13 4.58 -12.77 4.05
CA ARG A 13 3.38 -13.02 4.85
C ARG A 13 2.64 -11.73 5.22
N CYS A 14 2.41 -10.86 4.25
CA CYS A 14 1.56 -9.67 4.39
C CYS A 14 0.91 -9.33 3.04
N THR A 15 -0.05 -8.40 3.03
CA THR A 15 -0.65 -7.88 1.79
C THR A 15 -0.76 -6.36 1.81
N ALA A 16 -0.39 -5.73 0.70
CA ALA A 16 -0.57 -4.29 0.46
C ALA A 16 -1.94 -3.96 -0.16
N GLY A 17 -2.82 -4.95 -0.36
CA GLY A 17 -4.13 -4.78 -0.99
C GLY A 17 -5.27 -5.38 -0.17
N GLY A 18 -5.10 -5.49 1.16
CA GLY A 18 -6.13 -6.09 2.00
C GLY A 18 -7.33 -5.17 2.18
N THR A 19 -8.53 -5.75 2.18
CA THR A 19 -9.79 -5.03 2.42
C THR A 19 -10.61 -5.70 3.53
N PHE A 20 -11.83 -5.22 3.76
CA PHE A 20 -12.83 -5.79 4.67
C PHE A 20 -14.23 -5.57 4.06
N ARG A 21 -15.28 -6.19 4.63
CA ARG A 21 -16.66 -5.98 4.15
C ARG A 21 -17.13 -4.57 4.47
N LEU A 22 -17.75 -3.89 3.50
CA LEU A 22 -18.29 -2.52 3.70
C LEU A 22 -19.26 -2.43 4.88
N ALA A 23 -20.05 -3.48 5.12
CA ALA A 23 -20.97 -3.57 6.26
C ALA A 23 -20.29 -3.43 7.64
N SER A 24 -18.99 -3.62 7.73
CA SER A 24 -18.22 -3.47 8.96
C SER A 24 -17.33 -2.23 8.97
N TYR A 25 -17.65 -1.24 8.15
CA TYR A 25 -16.89 0.00 8.04
C TYR A 25 -16.96 0.81 9.34
N THR A 26 -15.78 1.16 9.86
CA THR A 26 -15.58 2.21 10.86
C THR A 26 -14.33 3.00 10.49
N ASN A 27 -14.23 4.25 10.93
CA ASN A 27 -13.03 5.08 10.69
C ASN A 27 -11.77 4.39 11.23
N GLU A 28 -11.86 3.81 12.43
CA GLU A 28 -10.77 3.06 13.05
C GLU A 28 -10.32 1.88 12.20
N ARG A 29 -11.26 1.04 11.74
CA ARG A 29 -10.95 -0.13 10.91
C ARG A 29 -10.36 0.28 9.57
N PHE A 30 -10.87 1.35 8.96
CA PHE A 30 -10.35 1.90 7.72
C PHE A 30 -8.91 2.41 7.89
N ILE A 31 -8.63 3.20 8.93
CA ILE A 31 -7.29 3.73 9.22
C ILE A 31 -6.33 2.57 9.51
N LYS A 32 -6.70 1.65 10.41
CA LYS A 32 -5.89 0.48 10.77
C LYS A 32 -5.57 -0.37 9.55
N LYS A 33 -6.54 -0.59 8.66
CA LYS A 33 -6.32 -1.41 7.47
C LYS A 33 -5.43 -0.71 6.45
N THR A 34 -5.64 0.58 6.21
CA THR A 34 -4.81 1.38 5.30
C THR A 34 -3.37 1.45 5.79
N ALA A 35 -3.15 1.69 7.09
CA ALA A 35 -1.82 1.68 7.70
C ALA A 35 -1.10 0.34 7.47
N ALA A 36 -1.77 -0.78 7.79
CA ALA A 36 -1.20 -2.12 7.58
C ALA A 36 -0.87 -2.43 6.11
N ASN A 37 -1.69 -1.94 5.16
CA ASN A 37 -1.41 -2.08 3.74
C ASN A 37 -0.17 -1.26 3.32
N LEU A 38 -0.01 -0.04 3.82
CA LEU A 38 1.17 0.82 3.57
C LEU A 38 2.45 0.21 4.16
N ASP A 39 2.37 -0.40 5.34
CA ASP A 39 3.50 -1.11 5.96
C ASP A 39 3.93 -2.32 5.13
N CYS A 40 2.96 -3.09 4.60
CA CYS A 40 3.30 -4.18 3.70
C CYS A 40 3.87 -3.68 2.37
N LEU A 41 3.37 -2.56 1.83
CA LEU A 41 3.92 -1.95 0.62
C LEU A 41 5.40 -1.59 0.82
N GLU A 42 5.77 -0.96 1.93
CA GLU A 42 7.18 -0.69 2.24
C GLU A 42 8.03 -1.96 2.25
N ARG A 43 7.55 -3.02 2.93
CA ARG A 43 8.24 -4.31 2.97
C ARG A 43 8.42 -4.92 1.59
N MET A 44 7.40 -4.82 0.73
CA MET A 44 7.47 -5.28 -0.65
C MET A 44 8.49 -4.48 -1.46
N LEU A 45 8.54 -3.16 -1.33
CA LEU A 45 9.52 -2.31 -2.02
C LEU A 45 10.96 -2.67 -1.61
N ARG A 46 11.22 -2.81 -0.30
CA ARG A 46 12.55 -3.22 0.19
C ARG A 46 12.94 -4.62 -0.27
N TRP A 47 11.99 -5.56 -0.24
CA TRP A 47 12.21 -6.91 -0.75
C TRP A 47 12.51 -6.89 -2.26
N ASN A 48 11.78 -6.09 -3.03
CA ASN A 48 11.95 -5.96 -4.48
C ASN A 48 13.36 -5.50 -4.83
N ALA A 49 13.84 -4.43 -4.19
CA ALA A 49 15.20 -3.93 -4.40
C ALA A 49 16.26 -4.99 -4.07
N ALA A 50 16.09 -5.72 -2.97
CA ALA A 50 17.00 -6.80 -2.58
C ALA A 50 17.01 -8.00 -3.56
N HIS A 51 15.99 -8.14 -4.40
CA HIS A 51 15.84 -9.25 -5.36
C HIS A 51 15.90 -8.79 -6.83
N GLY A 52 16.37 -7.57 -7.09
CA GLY A 52 16.55 -7.06 -8.45
C GLY A 52 15.25 -6.75 -9.20
N VAL A 53 14.14 -6.54 -8.48
CA VAL A 53 12.84 -6.15 -9.05
C VAL A 53 12.67 -4.64 -8.91
N TYR A 54 12.58 -3.94 -10.03
CA TYR A 54 12.56 -2.47 -10.08
C TYR A 54 11.38 -1.91 -10.86
N LEU A 55 10.29 -2.67 -10.95
CA LEU A 55 9.01 -2.19 -11.44
C LEU A 55 7.91 -2.86 -10.61
N PHE A 56 6.97 -2.08 -10.10
CA PHE A 56 5.90 -2.62 -9.26
C PHE A 56 4.60 -1.87 -9.48
N ARG A 57 3.52 -2.59 -9.81
CA ARG A 57 2.18 -1.99 -9.91
C ARG A 57 1.48 -2.10 -8.55
N ILE A 58 1.28 -0.97 -7.89
CA ILE A 58 0.46 -0.89 -6.67
C ILE A 58 -0.97 -1.33 -6.98
N GLY A 59 -1.54 -2.18 -6.12
CA GLY A 59 -2.93 -2.61 -6.24
C GLY A 59 -3.92 -1.52 -5.81
N SER A 60 -5.09 -1.49 -6.45
CA SER A 60 -6.17 -0.54 -6.10
C SER A 60 -6.69 -0.69 -4.67
N GLY A 61 -6.48 -1.85 -4.05
CA GLY A 61 -6.84 -2.12 -2.66
C GLY A 61 -5.92 -1.51 -1.61
N LEU A 62 -4.91 -0.71 -1.98
CA LEU A 62 -3.99 -0.08 -1.02
C LEU A 62 -4.73 0.73 0.04
N VAL A 63 -5.69 1.55 -0.40
CA VAL A 63 -6.61 2.29 0.45
C VAL A 63 -8.01 1.70 0.26
N PRO A 64 -8.54 0.92 1.22
CA PRO A 64 -9.82 0.22 1.06
C PRO A 64 -10.96 1.21 0.82
N PHE A 65 -11.71 1.03 -0.26
CA PHE A 65 -12.88 1.88 -0.59
C PHE A 65 -12.56 3.37 -0.80
N ALA A 66 -11.33 3.75 -1.18
CA ALA A 66 -10.90 5.15 -1.28
C ALA A 66 -11.84 6.09 -2.07
N SER A 67 -12.54 5.57 -3.09
CA SER A 67 -13.49 6.30 -3.94
C SER A 67 -14.96 6.16 -3.53
N HIS A 68 -15.25 5.38 -2.49
CA HIS A 68 -16.63 5.09 -2.06
C HIS A 68 -17.16 6.21 -1.15
N PRO A 69 -18.42 6.66 -1.29
CA PRO A 69 -18.99 7.76 -0.50
C PRO A 69 -19.09 7.48 1.02
N ALA A 70 -18.97 6.23 1.43
CA ALA A 70 -18.91 5.85 2.85
C ALA A 70 -17.61 6.30 3.53
N VAL A 71 -16.53 6.54 2.77
CA VAL A 71 -15.25 6.99 3.31
C VAL A 71 -15.30 8.49 3.55
N ARG A 72 -15.48 8.88 4.81
CA ARG A 72 -15.48 10.29 5.24
C ARG A 72 -14.18 10.74 5.88
N VAL A 73 -13.27 9.81 6.17
CA VAL A 73 -11.96 10.12 6.72
C VAL A 73 -11.14 10.89 5.68
N PRO A 74 -10.53 12.03 6.02
CA PRO A 74 -9.59 12.77 5.16
C PRO A 74 -8.26 12.00 5.06
N TRP A 75 -8.31 10.84 4.40
CA TRP A 75 -7.25 9.84 4.44
C TRP A 75 -5.98 10.29 3.72
N ARG A 76 -6.10 11.22 2.75
CA ARG A 76 -4.96 11.81 2.05
C ARG A 76 -4.11 12.64 3.00
N GLU A 77 -4.76 13.36 3.90
CA GLU A 77 -4.14 14.18 4.94
C GLU A 77 -3.56 13.29 6.03
N VAL A 78 -4.36 12.33 6.54
CA VAL A 78 -3.94 11.39 7.60
C VAL A 78 -2.70 10.60 7.19
N PHE A 79 -2.60 10.16 5.93
CA PHE A 79 -1.47 9.37 5.45
C PHE A 79 -0.46 10.16 4.60
N ARG A 80 -0.55 11.50 4.57
CA ARG A 80 0.31 12.36 3.72
C ARG A 80 1.78 12.05 3.91
N GLU A 81 2.25 12.07 5.16
CA GLU A 81 3.66 11.84 5.49
C GLU A 81 4.08 10.41 5.14
N ARG A 82 3.20 9.43 5.37
CA ARG A 82 3.48 8.03 5.03
C ARG A 82 3.63 7.82 3.52
N PHE A 83 2.78 8.45 2.71
CA PHE A 83 2.91 8.43 1.26
C PHE A 83 4.18 9.15 0.78
N ALA A 84 4.52 10.29 1.39
CA ALA A 84 5.74 11.02 1.05
C ALA A 84 7.00 10.18 1.37
N ALA A 85 7.04 9.51 2.53
CA ALA A 85 8.11 8.61 2.93
C ALA A 85 8.26 7.43 1.97
N LEU A 86 7.16 6.75 1.61
CA LEU A 86 7.17 5.69 0.60
C LEU A 86 7.68 6.19 -0.75
N GLY A 87 7.27 7.38 -1.17
CA GLY A 87 7.78 8.02 -2.39
C GLY A 87 9.29 8.28 -2.34
N GLY A 88 9.82 8.65 -1.17
CA GLY A 88 11.28 8.75 -0.93
C GLY A 88 11.97 7.40 -1.12
N ILE A 89 11.48 6.37 -0.44
CA ILE A 89 12.00 5.00 -0.54
C ILE A 89 12.02 4.50 -2.00
N ILE A 90 10.96 4.74 -2.76
CA ILE A 90 10.89 4.35 -4.18
C ILE A 90 12.01 5.01 -5.00
N ARG A 91 12.23 6.31 -4.81
CA ARG A 91 13.30 7.06 -5.50
C ARG A 91 14.69 6.57 -5.09
N ASP A 92 14.92 6.39 -3.79
CA ASP A 92 16.22 5.97 -3.25
C ASP A 92 16.59 4.55 -3.70
N LEU A 93 15.60 3.66 -3.82
CA LEU A 93 15.78 2.28 -4.29
C LEU A 93 15.77 2.13 -5.82
N GLY A 94 15.45 3.20 -6.57
CA GLY A 94 15.39 3.16 -8.04
C GLY A 94 14.28 2.28 -8.62
N ILE A 95 13.18 2.09 -7.88
CA ILE A 95 11.99 1.33 -8.31
C ILE A 95 11.10 2.19 -9.20
#